data_AF-A0A6G3XSE1-F1
#
_entry.id   AF-A0A6G3XSE1-F1
#
_cell.length_a   1.000
_cell.length_b   1.000
_cell.length_c   1.000
_cell.angle_alpha   90.00
_cell.angle_beta   90.00
_cell.angle_gamma   90.00
#
_symmetry.space_group_name_H-M   'P 1'
#
loop_
_entity.id
_entity.type
_entity.pdbx_description
1 polymer ?
#
loop_
_entity_poly.entity_id
_entity_poly.type
_entity_poly.pdbx_seq_one_letter_code
_entity_poly.pdbx_strand_id
1 'polypeptide(L)'
;LRDARGFDLARETADSSQLTDEDIGLANVILTNGARLYVDHAHPEYSSPEITSPRDAVLWDKAGERIMAEAAERAAAIPGAQPIHLYKNNTDNKGASYGTHENYLMQRETPFSDIVRHLTPFFVSRQVVTGAGRVGIGQDGNEHGFQISQRAD
;
A
#
# COMPACT_ATOMS: atom_id res chain seq x y z
N LEU A 1 -12.76 -18.86 -10.73
CA LEU A 1 -13.03 -17.65 -9.94
C LEU A 1 -11.79 -16.80 -10.02
N ARG A 2 -11.94 -15.54 -10.43
CA ARG A 2 -10.81 -14.62 -10.58
C ARG A 2 -10.75 -13.80 -9.31
N ASP A 3 -9.69 -13.95 -8.54
CA ASP A 3 -9.58 -13.23 -7.28
C ASP A 3 -9.25 -11.75 -7.52
N ALA A 4 -9.40 -10.96 -6.45
CA ALA A 4 -8.92 -9.59 -6.41
C ALA A 4 -7.38 -9.51 -6.30
N ARG A 5 -6.63 -10.38 -6.99
CA ARG A 5 -5.20 -10.27 -7.31
C ARG A 5 -4.92 -10.62 -8.78
N GLY A 6 -5.95 -10.97 -9.55
CA GLY A 6 -5.87 -11.32 -10.96
C GLY A 6 -5.52 -12.79 -11.25
N PHE A 7 -5.46 -13.65 -10.23
CA PHE A 7 -5.23 -15.08 -10.39
C PHE A 7 -6.53 -15.82 -10.68
N ASP A 8 -6.46 -16.78 -11.61
CA ASP A 8 -7.57 -17.67 -11.93
C ASP A 8 -7.46 -18.94 -11.09
N LEU A 9 -8.41 -19.14 -10.18
CA LEU A 9 -8.52 -20.34 -9.37
C LEU A 9 -9.74 -21.16 -9.82
N ALA A 10 -9.59 -22.47 -9.98
CA ALA A 10 -10.72 -23.35 -10.25
C ALA A 10 -11.73 -23.26 -9.08
N ARG A 11 -13.02 -23.16 -9.40
CA ARG A 11 -14.08 -22.90 -8.42
C ARG A 11 -14.13 -23.95 -7.30
N GLU A 12 -13.80 -25.19 -7.64
CA GLU A 12 -13.76 -26.33 -6.74
C GLU A 12 -12.55 -26.34 -5.78
N THR A 13 -11.51 -25.54 -6.06
CA THR A 13 -10.32 -25.41 -5.21
C THR A 13 -10.30 -24.12 -4.41
N ALA A 14 -11.29 -23.23 -4.61
CA ALA A 14 -11.38 -21.97 -3.88
C ALA A 14 -11.81 -22.25 -2.44
N ASP A 15 -11.00 -21.80 -1.49
CA ASP A 15 -11.35 -21.88 -0.07
C ASP A 15 -12.42 -20.83 0.24
N SER A 16 -13.40 -21.19 1.07
CA SER A 16 -14.50 -20.29 1.46
C SER A 16 -14.03 -18.96 2.07
N SER A 17 -12.84 -18.92 2.68
CA SER A 17 -12.23 -17.70 3.23
C SER A 17 -11.70 -16.73 2.17
N GLN A 18 -11.61 -17.13 0.90
CA GLN A 18 -11.10 -16.29 -0.18
C GLN A 18 -12.14 -15.34 -0.77
N LEU A 19 -13.40 -15.39 -0.29
CA LEU A 19 -14.50 -14.47 -0.63
C LEU A 19 -14.68 -14.24 -2.14
N THR A 20 -14.36 -15.26 -2.95
CA THR A 20 -14.31 -15.17 -4.41
C THR A 20 -15.69 -15.07 -5.09
N ASP A 21 -16.76 -15.27 -4.32
CA ASP A 21 -18.16 -15.24 -4.76
C ASP A 21 -18.95 -14.07 -4.13
N GLU A 22 -18.35 -13.25 -3.25
CA GLU A 22 -19.02 -12.12 -2.61
C GLU A 22 -18.58 -10.79 -3.22
N ASP A 23 -19.48 -10.15 -3.98
CA ASP A 23 -19.33 -8.75 -4.40
C ASP A 23 -19.70 -7.83 -3.22
N ILE A 24 -18.92 -7.94 -2.15
CA ILE A 24 -18.98 -7.01 -1.01
C ILE A 24 -18.44 -5.71 -1.58
N GLY A 25 -19.33 -4.81 -2.03
CA GLY A 25 -18.94 -3.51 -2.57
C GLY A 25 -17.82 -2.93 -1.72
N LEU A 26 -16.61 -2.88 -2.29
CA LEU A 26 -15.37 -2.75 -1.52
C LEU A 26 -15.50 -1.55 -0.59
N ALA A 27 -15.27 -1.78 0.71
CA ALA A 27 -15.44 -0.75 1.72
C ALA A 27 -14.65 0.49 1.29
N ASN A 28 -15.31 1.64 1.23
CA ASN A 28 -14.73 2.90 0.78
C ASN A 28 -15.41 4.04 1.53
N VAL A 29 -14.72 4.58 2.53
CA VAL A 29 -15.27 5.57 3.45
C VAL A 29 -14.36 6.78 3.57
N ILE A 30 -14.99 7.93 3.83
CA ILE A 30 -14.30 9.16 4.22
C ILE A 30 -14.36 9.29 5.74
N LEU A 31 -13.20 9.51 6.35
CA LEU A 31 -13.06 9.66 7.80
C LEU A 31 -13.27 11.13 8.20
N THR A 32 -13.55 11.36 9.48
CA THR A 32 -13.80 12.71 10.02
C THR A 32 -12.59 13.65 9.96
N ASN A 33 -11.38 13.11 9.81
CA ASN A 33 -10.17 13.90 9.58
C ASN A 33 -9.92 14.22 8.09
N GLY A 34 -10.85 13.85 7.18
CA GLY A 34 -10.74 14.07 5.74
C GLY A 34 -9.97 12.99 4.98
N ALA A 35 -9.40 11.99 5.67
CA ALA A 35 -8.73 10.87 5.01
C ALA A 35 -9.75 9.93 4.34
N ARG A 36 -9.29 9.21 3.31
CA ARG A 36 -10.03 8.10 2.71
C ARG A 36 -9.48 6.79 3.25
N LEU A 37 -10.36 5.89 3.67
CA LEU A 37 -10.02 4.51 4.06
C LEU A 37 -10.83 3.55 3.21
N TYR A 38 -10.17 2.69 2.46
CA TYR A 38 -10.84 1.82 1.50
C TYR A 38 -10.10 0.51 1.27
N VAL A 39 -10.76 -0.47 0.65
CA VAL A 39 -10.09 -1.68 0.15
C VAL A 39 -9.69 -1.44 -1.30
N ASP A 40 -8.38 -1.40 -1.54
CA ASP A 40 -7.82 -1.42 -2.89
C ASP A 40 -7.41 -2.85 -3.23
N HIS A 41 -8.29 -3.52 -3.97
CA HIS A 41 -8.07 -4.90 -4.42
C HIS A 41 -7.87 -5.87 -3.24
N ALA A 42 -6.63 -6.26 -2.93
CA ALA A 42 -6.30 -7.18 -1.84
C ALA A 42 -5.83 -6.50 -0.54
N HIS A 43 -5.77 -5.16 -0.49
CA HIS A 43 -5.16 -4.44 0.64
C HIS A 43 -6.08 -3.35 1.21
N PRO A 44 -6.10 -3.14 2.54
CA PRO A 44 -6.67 -1.93 3.10
C PRO A 44 -5.72 -0.75 2.82
N GLU A 45 -6.26 0.33 2.26
CA GLU A 45 -5.52 1.54 1.94
C GLU A 45 -6.05 2.74 2.72
N TYR A 46 -5.12 3.51 3.29
CA TYR A 46 -5.37 4.82 3.87
C TYR A 46 -4.72 5.89 2.98
N SER A 47 -5.51 6.86 2.54
CA SER A 47 -5.03 8.07 1.86
C SER A 47 -5.26 9.27 2.78
N SER A 48 -4.20 10.02 3.10
CA SER A 48 -4.28 11.18 3.98
C SER A 48 -5.24 12.26 3.44
N PRO A 49 -5.78 13.16 4.30
CA PRO A 49 -6.36 14.40 3.81
C PRO A 49 -5.34 15.22 3.02
N GLU A 50 -5.81 16.20 2.26
CA GLU A 50 -4.93 17.19 1.65
C GLU A 50 -4.17 17.98 2.71
N ILE A 51 -2.87 18.17 2.47
CA ILE A 51 -1.95 18.89 3.35
C ILE A 51 -1.17 19.92 2.55
N THR A 52 -0.58 20.88 3.26
CA THR A 52 0.23 21.96 2.63
C THR A 52 1.67 21.98 3.12
N SER A 53 2.07 21.04 3.99
CA SER A 53 3.44 20.95 4.49
C SER A 53 3.90 19.50 4.67
N PRO A 54 5.21 19.20 4.50
CA PRO A 54 5.73 17.85 4.71
C PRO A 54 5.61 17.39 6.16
N ARG A 55 5.61 18.32 7.13
CA ARG A 55 5.37 17.98 8.54
C ARG A 55 3.96 17.46 8.75
N ASP A 56 2.97 18.08 8.11
CA ASP A 56 1.57 17.64 8.21
C ASP A 56 1.35 16.33 7.44
N ALA A 57 2.10 16.10 6.35
CA ALA A 57 2.13 14.81 5.69
C ALA A 57 2.56 13.70 6.66
N VAL A 58 3.65 13.90 7.40
CA VAL A 58 4.11 12.94 8.44
C VAL A 58 3.04 12.78 9.53
N LEU A 59 2.43 13.87 9.99
CA LEU A 59 1.39 13.83 11.02
C LEU A 59 0.21 12.95 10.60
N TRP A 60 -0.34 13.18 9.41
CA TRP A 60 -1.52 12.46 8.95
C TRP A 60 -1.23 11.07 8.41
N ASP A 61 -0.04 10.82 7.88
CA ASP A 61 0.44 9.47 7.56
C ASP A 61 0.61 8.63 8.84
N LYS A 62 1.14 9.23 9.92
CA LYS A 62 1.26 8.57 11.22
C LYS A 62 -0.10 8.32 11.87
N ALA A 63 -1.07 9.23 11.68
CA ALA A 63 -2.45 9.01 12.11
C ALA A 63 -3.06 7.80 11.37
N GLY A 64 -2.77 7.63 10.08
CA GLY A 64 -3.17 6.46 9.31
C GLY A 64 -2.70 5.13 9.91
N GLU A 65 -1.45 5.07 10.40
CA GLU A 65 -0.95 3.88 11.11
C GLU A 65 -1.77 3.56 12.37
N ARG A 66 -2.19 4.59 13.13
CA ARG A 66 -3.01 4.41 14.33
C ARG A 66 -4.42 3.97 14.00
N ILE A 67 -5.00 4.52 12.93
CA ILE A 67 -6.31 4.13 12.41
C ILE A 67 -6.29 2.66 11.96
N MET A 68 -5.27 2.25 11.22
CA MET A 68 -5.10 0.87 10.77
C MET A 68 -4.92 -0.11 11.94
N ALA A 69 -4.10 0.24 12.94
CA ALA A 69 -3.92 -0.58 14.13
C ALA A 69 -5.24 -0.75 14.91
N GLU A 70 -5.95 0.34 15.17
CA GLU A 70 -7.26 0.32 15.83
C GLU A 70 -8.29 -0.50 15.02
N ALA A 71 -8.29 -0.39 13.69
CA ALA A 71 -9.18 -1.16 12.82
C ALA A 71 -8.92 -2.67 12.94
N ALA A 72 -7.65 -3.09 13.01
CA ALA A 72 -7.28 -4.49 13.23
C ALA A 72 -7.71 -4.98 14.62
N GLU A 73 -7.53 -4.18 15.67
CA GLU A 73 -7.99 -4.50 17.02
C GLU A 73 -9.51 -4.67 17.09
N ARG A 74 -10.26 -3.76 16.45
CA ARG A 74 -11.73 -3.85 16.36
C ARG A 74 -12.20 -5.05 15.57
N ALA A 75 -11.53 -5.37 14.46
CA ALA A 75 -11.85 -6.55 13.67
C ALA A 75 -11.65 -7.83 14.48
N ALA A 76 -10.58 -7.91 15.29
CA ALA A 76 -10.32 -9.05 16.17
C ALA A 76 -11.35 -9.21 17.30
N ALA A 77 -12.08 -8.14 17.67
CA ALA A 77 -13.15 -8.21 18.66
C ALA A 77 -14.47 -8.79 18.11
N ILE A 78 -14.59 -8.97 16.79
CA ILE A 78 -15.76 -9.60 16.16
C ILE A 78 -15.76 -11.10 16.51
N PRO A 79 -16.84 -11.66 17.09
CA PRO A 79 -16.90 -13.07 17.45
C PRO A 79 -16.58 -13.98 16.25
N GLY A 80 -15.56 -14.84 16.41
CA GLY A 80 -15.12 -15.79 15.38
C GLY A 80 -14.11 -15.23 14.36
N ALA A 81 -13.78 -13.93 14.41
CA ALA A 81 -12.76 -13.35 13.54
C ALA A 81 -11.35 -13.83 13.93
N GLN A 82 -10.50 -14.00 12.91
CA GLN A 82 -9.08 -14.27 13.11
C GLN A 82 -8.30 -12.96 13.31
N PRO A 83 -7.19 -12.97 14.06
CA PRO A 83 -6.32 -11.80 14.18
C PRO A 83 -5.81 -11.34 12.81
N ILE A 84 -5.86 -10.03 12.57
CA ILE A 84 -5.34 -9.40 11.35
C ILE A 84 -4.02 -8.71 11.70
N HIS A 85 -2.95 -9.07 11.00
CA HIS A 85 -1.66 -8.38 11.10
C HIS A 85 -1.47 -7.47 9.89
N LEU A 86 -1.22 -6.19 10.17
CA LEU A 86 -0.97 -5.18 9.15
C LEU A 86 0.49 -4.76 9.17
N TYR A 87 1.08 -4.64 7.98
CA TYR A 87 2.47 -4.25 7.79
C TYR A 87 2.50 -3.01 6.92
N LYS A 88 3.15 -1.95 7.40
CA LYS A 88 3.45 -0.76 6.60
C LYS A 88 4.83 -0.90 5.98
N ASN A 89 4.88 -1.68 4.92
CA ASN A 89 6.04 -1.97 4.08
C ASN A 89 5.55 -2.07 2.62
N ASN A 90 6.33 -2.71 1.73
CA ASN A 90 6.02 -2.75 0.31
C ASN A 90 6.11 -4.14 -0.34
N THR A 91 6.41 -5.19 0.44
CA THR A 91 6.48 -6.55 -0.08
C THR A 91 6.19 -7.57 1.02
N ASP A 92 5.55 -8.68 0.66
CA ASP A 92 5.37 -9.82 1.56
C ASP A 92 6.56 -10.80 1.53
N ASN A 93 7.60 -10.46 0.76
CA ASN A 93 8.79 -11.26 0.49
C ASN A 93 8.49 -12.65 -0.11
N LYS A 94 7.35 -12.77 -0.81
CA LYS A 94 6.90 -13.97 -1.54
C LYS A 94 6.51 -13.62 -2.98
N GLY A 95 7.06 -12.51 -3.51
CA GLY A 95 6.88 -12.02 -4.87
C GLY A 95 5.82 -10.93 -5.02
N ALA A 96 4.96 -10.68 -4.03
CA ALA A 96 4.00 -9.59 -4.09
C ALA A 96 4.65 -8.25 -3.71
N SER A 97 4.21 -7.18 -4.38
CA SER A 97 4.64 -5.81 -4.12
C SER A 97 3.43 -4.87 -4.04
N TYR A 98 3.41 -3.98 -3.06
CA TYR A 98 2.35 -3.01 -2.83
C TYR A 98 2.91 -1.60 -2.59
N GLY A 99 2.10 -0.59 -2.94
CA GLY A 99 2.56 0.78 -3.12
C GLY A 99 2.45 1.65 -1.87
N THR A 100 3.34 2.64 -1.79
CA THR A 100 3.14 3.86 -0.99
C THR A 100 3.27 5.02 -1.96
N HIS A 101 2.18 5.73 -2.21
CA HIS A 101 2.10 6.75 -3.26
C HIS A 101 2.17 8.16 -2.67
N GLU A 102 2.93 9.03 -3.33
CA GLU A 102 3.01 10.45 -3.01
C GLU A 102 2.24 11.26 -4.05
N ASN A 103 1.40 12.19 -3.60
CA ASN A 103 0.59 13.05 -4.47
C ASN A 103 1.02 14.51 -4.28
N TYR A 104 1.37 15.19 -5.38
CA TYR A 104 1.84 16.58 -5.37
C TYR A 104 0.98 17.42 -6.30
N LEU A 105 0.36 18.48 -5.76
CA LEU A 105 -0.34 19.48 -6.57
C LEU A 105 0.68 20.30 -7.37
N MET A 106 0.43 20.46 -8.67
CA MET A 106 1.30 21.20 -9.59
C MET A 106 0.50 22.17 -10.45
N GLN A 107 1.15 23.24 -10.91
CA GLN A 107 0.58 24.17 -11.89
C GLN A 107 0.41 23.46 -13.24
N ARG A 108 -0.73 23.67 -13.89
CA ARG A 108 -1.09 22.99 -15.13
C ARG A 108 -0.17 23.36 -16.31
N GLU A 109 0.41 24.55 -16.25
CA GLU A 109 1.31 25.12 -17.25
C GLU A 109 2.69 24.45 -17.23
N THR A 110 3.01 23.66 -16.20
CA THR A 110 4.29 22.92 -16.11
C THR A 110 4.32 21.83 -17.19
N PRO A 111 5.25 21.85 -18.15
CA PRO A 111 5.33 20.82 -19.18
C PRO A 111 5.64 19.45 -18.57
N PHE A 112 4.81 18.44 -18.88
CA PHE A 112 5.01 17.10 -18.33
C PHE A 112 6.37 16.48 -18.71
N SER A 113 6.91 16.82 -19.88
CA SER A 113 8.25 16.41 -20.31
C SER A 113 9.35 16.90 -19.36
N ASP A 114 9.18 18.08 -18.77
CA ASP A 114 10.14 18.64 -17.81
C ASP A 114 10.04 17.91 -16.47
N ILE A 115 8.83 17.57 -16.04
CA ILE A 115 8.60 16.74 -14.84
C ILE A 115 9.32 15.40 -14.98
N VAL A 116 9.14 14.70 -16.11
CA VAL A 116 9.84 13.44 -16.40
C VAL A 116 11.35 13.65 -16.40
N ARG A 117 11.85 14.63 -17.18
CA ARG A 117 13.29 14.89 -17.31
C ARG A 117 13.98 15.15 -15.97
N HIS A 118 13.32 15.87 -15.06
CA HIS A 118 13.94 16.30 -13.80
C HIS A 118 13.64 15.37 -12.62
N LEU A 119 12.44 14.79 -12.52
CA LEU A 119 12.09 13.91 -11.40
C LEU A 119 12.63 12.49 -11.56
N THR A 120 12.77 11.96 -12.78
CA THR A 120 13.31 10.60 -12.97
C THR A 120 14.69 10.40 -12.31
N PRO A 121 15.73 11.21 -12.58
CA PRO A 121 17.03 11.02 -11.93
C PRO A 121 16.97 11.23 -10.40
N PHE A 122 16.12 12.14 -9.93
CA PHE A 122 15.89 12.34 -8.50
C PHE A 122 15.25 11.09 -7.85
N PHE A 123 14.20 10.53 -8.45
CA PHE A 123 13.51 9.35 -7.92
C PHE A 123 14.35 8.07 -7.98
N VAL A 124 15.17 7.89 -9.02
CA VAL A 124 16.10 6.76 -9.12
C VAL A 124 17.14 6.80 -7.99
N SER A 125 17.62 7.99 -7.61
CA SER A 125 18.69 8.15 -6.63
C SER A 125 18.23 8.36 -5.19
N ARG A 126 17.02 8.88 -4.95
CA ARG A 126 16.55 9.24 -3.59
C ARG A 126 16.45 8.07 -2.62
N GLN A 127 16.37 6.83 -3.11
CA GLN A 127 16.34 5.62 -2.28
C GLN A 127 17.52 5.50 -1.30
N VAL A 128 18.65 6.17 -1.57
CA VAL A 128 19.78 6.25 -0.64
C VAL A 128 19.40 6.94 0.68
N VAL A 129 18.43 7.87 0.65
CA VAL A 129 17.95 8.58 1.84
C VAL A 129 16.55 8.18 2.27
N THR A 130 15.72 7.64 1.37
CA THR A 130 14.33 7.25 1.65
C THR A 130 14.11 5.74 1.78
N GLY A 131 15.16 4.92 1.58
CA GLY A 131 15.05 3.47 1.54
C GLY A 131 14.63 2.85 2.88
N ALA A 132 13.65 1.94 2.84
CA ALA A 132 13.17 1.19 4.02
C ALA A 132 13.95 -0.12 4.28
N GLY A 133 14.82 -0.53 3.36
CA GLY A 133 15.60 -1.77 3.44
C GLY A 133 14.80 -3.04 3.11
N ARG A 134 15.46 -4.00 2.46
CA ARG A 134 14.95 -5.35 2.17
C ARG A 134 16.08 -6.37 2.25
N VAL A 135 15.80 -7.54 2.81
CA VAL A 135 16.67 -8.72 2.69
C VAL A 135 16.16 -9.59 1.55
N GLY A 136 17.06 -10.02 0.68
CA GLY A 136 16.76 -10.68 -0.60
C GLY A 136 16.93 -9.71 -1.77
N ILE A 137 17.52 -10.20 -2.86
CA ILE A 137 17.73 -9.46 -4.13
C ILE A 137 16.85 -10.07 -5.22
N GLY A 138 16.32 -9.23 -6.11
CA GLY A 138 15.38 -9.59 -7.17
C GLY A 138 13.93 -9.66 -6.69
N GLN A 139 12.99 -9.70 -7.64
CA GLN A 139 11.54 -9.69 -7.35
C GLN A 139 11.15 -10.79 -6.35
N ASP A 140 11.61 -12.02 -6.57
CA ASP A 140 11.33 -13.17 -5.70
C ASP A 140 12.16 -13.21 -4.41
N GLY A 141 13.20 -12.37 -4.29
CA GLY A 141 14.07 -12.29 -3.11
C GLY A 141 14.99 -13.49 -2.90
N ASN A 142 15.22 -14.31 -3.94
CA ASN A 142 15.95 -15.57 -3.84
C ASN A 142 17.48 -15.40 -3.72
N GLU A 143 18.02 -14.28 -4.19
CA GLU A 143 19.44 -13.99 -4.08
C GLU A 143 19.77 -13.39 -2.70
N HIS A 144 20.83 -13.91 -2.06
CA HIS A 144 21.23 -13.44 -0.74
C HIS A 144 21.85 -12.03 -0.81
N GLY A 145 21.29 -11.09 -0.05
CA GLY A 145 21.83 -9.75 0.09
C GLY A 145 20.90 -8.82 0.85
N PHE A 146 21.40 -7.63 1.17
CA PHE A 146 20.61 -6.51 1.64
C PHE A 146 20.60 -5.42 0.58
N GLN A 147 19.42 -4.89 0.29
CA GLN A 147 19.23 -3.73 -0.57
C GLN A 147 18.46 -2.63 0.17
N ILE A 148 18.68 -1.39 -0.25
CA ILE A 148 18.16 -0.21 0.45
C ILE A 148 16.68 0.06 0.18
N SER A 149 16.11 -0.42 -0.93
CA SER A 149 14.71 -0.20 -1.33
C SER A 149 13.93 -1.49 -1.39
N GLN A 150 12.64 -1.45 -1.06
CA GLN A 150 11.72 -2.59 -1.21
C GLN A 150 11.03 -2.62 -2.58
N ARG A 151 11.15 -1.55 -3.39
CA ARG A 151 10.36 -1.32 -4.60
C ARG A 151 11.20 -1.22 -5.89
N ALA A 152 12.50 -1.47 -5.81
CA ALA A 152 13.43 -1.23 -6.92
C ALA A 152 13.58 -2.41 -7.90
N ASP A 153 13.37 -3.65 -7.43
CA ASP A 153 13.32 -4.86 -8.27
C ASP A 153 12.02 -4.92 -9.09
#